data_AF-A0A8D8SS78-F1
#
_entry.id   AF-A0A8D8SS78-F1
#
_cell.length_a   1.000
_cell.length_b   1.000
_cell.length_c   1.000
_cell.angle_alpha   90.00
_cell.angle_beta   90.00
_cell.angle_gamma   90.00
#
_symmetry.space_group_name_H-M   'P 1'
#
loop_
_entity.id
_entity.type
_entity.pdbx_description
1 polymer ?
#
loop_
_entity_poly.entity_id
_entity_poly.type
_entity_poly.pdbx_seq_one_letter_code
_entity_poly.pdbx_strand_id
1 'polypeptide(L)'
;MSKMSALEQRWLIRMLLKDLHVGLGGAHVLNLFHQDARDLYDVCHNLQRVCSVLHNPSSQLHEIEVVLFEPFRPMLSRRLDIQAVETDLRDRDEYYVEPKHDGERFQLHLSGGQFKYFSRNGHEYTSTYGADVTCGILTPHIVPQLSA
;
A
#
# COMPACT_ATOMS: atom_id res chain seq x y z
N MET A 1 12.71 11.96 31.70
CA MET A 1 11.96 12.99 30.97
C MET A 1 12.51 14.42 31.11
N SER A 2 13.64 14.66 31.81
CA SER A 2 14.19 16.02 32.03
C SER A 2 15.01 16.63 30.88
N LYS A 3 15.07 15.97 29.71
CA LYS A 3 15.87 16.42 28.56
C LYS A 3 15.06 17.09 27.44
N MET A 4 13.75 17.27 27.61
CA MET A 4 12.87 17.85 26.60
C MET A 4 12.07 19.01 27.18
N SER A 5 12.01 20.11 26.46
CA SER A 5 11.12 21.24 26.73
C SER A 5 9.65 20.84 26.61
N ALA A 6 8.75 21.64 27.21
CA ALA A 6 7.31 21.41 27.11
C ALA A 6 6.81 21.38 25.65
N LEU A 7 7.43 22.17 24.77
CA LEU A 7 7.09 22.22 23.35
C LEU A 7 7.49 20.92 22.63
N GLU A 8 8.69 20.39 22.88
CA GLU A 8 9.15 19.13 22.30
C GLU A 8 8.31 17.95 22.80
N GLN A 9 7.94 17.95 24.09
CA GLN A 9 7.05 16.93 24.65
C GLN A 9 5.67 16.96 23.97
N ARG A 10 5.11 18.14 23.69
CA ARG A 10 3.86 18.29 22.95
C ARG A 10 3.94 17.64 21.56
N TRP A 11 5.02 17.90 20.82
CA TRP A 11 5.22 17.31 19.49
C TRP A 11 5.51 15.82 19.53
N LEU A 12 6.27 15.36 20.54
CA LEU A 12 6.50 13.94 20.76
C LEU A 12 5.19 13.18 21.00
N ILE A 13 4.31 13.71 21.85
CA ILE A 13 2.99 13.10 22.09
C ILE A 13 2.21 12.99 20.77
N ARG A 14 2.21 14.03 19.93
CA ARG A 14 1.56 13.99 18.61
C ARG A 14 2.16 12.93 17.68
N MET A 15 3.48 12.76 17.68
CA MET A 15 4.15 11.71 16.91
C MET A 15 3.78 10.31 17.43
N LEU A 16 3.72 10.12 18.76
CA LEU A 16 3.33 8.84 19.36
C LEU A 16 1.87 8.47 19.05
N LEU A 17 0.98 9.46 19.06
CA LEU A 17 -0.42 9.31 18.65
C LEU A 17 -0.59 9.16 17.13
N LYS A 18 0.48 9.38 16.35
CA LYS A 18 0.47 9.41 14.88
C LYS A 18 -0.50 10.44 14.31
N ASP A 19 -0.71 11.55 15.02
CA ASP A 19 -1.59 12.64 14.61
C ASP A 19 -0.98 14.01 14.93
N LEU A 20 -0.41 14.64 13.90
CA LEU A 20 0.35 15.88 14.02
C LEU A 20 -0.51 17.14 14.06
N HIS A 21 -1.76 17.11 13.60
CA HIS A 21 -2.65 18.28 13.47
C HIS A 21 -1.97 19.50 12.79
N VAL A 22 -1.25 19.26 11.69
CA VAL A 22 -0.52 20.32 10.94
C VAL A 22 -1.28 20.88 9.74
N GLY A 23 -2.49 20.37 9.46
CA GLY A 23 -3.32 20.84 8.34
C GLY A 23 -2.83 20.40 6.95
N LEU A 24 -1.83 19.51 6.87
CA LEU A 24 -1.29 18.98 5.62
C LEU A 24 -1.52 17.47 5.53
N GLY A 25 -2.03 17.01 4.38
CA GLY A 25 -2.16 15.59 4.08
C GLY A 25 -0.84 14.96 3.65
N GLY A 26 -0.64 13.67 3.94
CA GLY A 26 0.61 12.96 3.61
C GLY A 26 0.97 13.00 2.12
N ALA A 27 -0.02 12.94 1.22
CA ALA A 27 0.21 13.08 -0.23
C ALA A 27 0.80 14.45 -0.59
N HIS A 28 0.33 15.52 0.06
CA HIS A 28 0.86 16.87 -0.16
C HIS A 28 2.30 16.97 0.34
N VAL A 29 2.61 16.40 1.52
CA VAL A 29 3.98 16.36 2.05
C VAL A 29 4.92 15.59 1.11
N LEU A 30 4.49 14.45 0.56
CA LEU A 30 5.28 13.69 -0.41
C LEU A 30 5.54 14.50 -1.68
N ASN A 31 4.52 15.16 -2.23
CA ASN A 31 4.67 15.99 -3.43
C ASN A 31 5.60 17.20 -3.22
N LEU A 32 5.65 17.75 -1.99
CA LEU A 32 6.61 18.80 -1.63
C LEU A 32 8.05 18.26 -1.50
N PHE A 33 8.20 16.98 -1.12
CA PHE A 33 9.51 16.34 -0.99
C PHE A 33 10.12 16.01 -2.36
N HIS A 34 9.35 15.38 -3.25
CA HIS A 34 9.78 15.03 -4.60
C HIS A 34 8.57 14.79 -5.50
N GLN A 35 8.65 15.14 -6.80
CA GLN A 35 7.56 14.90 -7.77
C GLN A 35 7.13 13.42 -7.82
N ASP A 36 8.11 12.50 -7.82
CA ASP A 36 7.89 11.06 -7.92
C ASP A 36 7.61 10.38 -6.55
N ALA A 37 7.68 11.10 -5.43
CA ALA A 37 7.61 10.48 -4.11
C ALA A 37 6.26 9.85 -3.81
N ARG A 38 5.18 10.44 -4.33
CA ARG A 38 3.84 9.91 -4.14
C ARG A 38 3.67 8.58 -4.86
N ASP A 39 4.08 8.52 -6.12
CA ASP A 39 3.93 7.33 -6.96
C ASP A 39 4.85 6.21 -6.45
N LEU A 40 6.09 6.55 -6.09
CA LEU A 40 7.00 5.59 -5.47
C LEU A 40 6.42 5.04 -4.16
N TYR A 41 5.85 5.89 -3.30
CA TYR A 41 5.22 5.44 -2.07
C TYR A 41 4.03 4.52 -2.33
N ASP A 42 3.24 4.77 -3.37
CA ASP A 42 2.10 3.95 -3.72
C ASP A 42 2.51 2.56 -4.23
N VAL A 43 3.71 2.35 -4.77
CA VAL A 43 4.19 1.01 -5.19
C VAL A 43 5.04 0.25 -4.15
N CYS A 44 5.56 0.91 -3.11
CA CYS A 44 6.41 0.26 -2.09
C CYS A 44 5.90 0.35 -0.64
N HIS A 45 4.95 1.25 -0.37
CA HIS A 45 4.43 1.56 0.97
C HIS A 45 5.52 1.80 2.05
N ASN A 46 6.68 2.34 1.65
CA ASN A 46 7.86 2.46 2.51
C ASN A 46 8.48 3.87 2.42
N LEU A 47 8.31 4.67 3.49
CA LEU A 47 8.86 6.04 3.56
C LEU A 47 10.39 6.08 3.54
N GLN A 48 11.06 5.09 4.15
CA GLN A 48 12.52 5.04 4.14
C GLN A 48 13.05 4.87 2.71
N ARG A 49 12.44 3.96 1.93
CA ARG A 49 12.81 3.71 0.53
C ARG A 49 12.60 4.98 -0.30
N VAL A 50 11.47 5.66 -0.13
CA VAL A 50 11.18 6.93 -0.80
C VAL A 50 12.27 7.96 -0.50
N CYS A 51 12.58 8.19 0.78
CA CYS A 51 13.58 9.17 1.19
C CYS A 51 15.01 8.81 0.72
N SER A 52 15.36 7.53 0.66
CA SER A 52 16.70 7.10 0.23
C SER A 52 16.87 7.18 -1.29
N VAL A 53 15.85 6.79 -2.05
CA VAL A 53 15.90 6.77 -3.53
C VAL A 53 15.78 8.17 -4.10
N LEU A 54 14.88 8.99 -3.55
CA LEU A 54 14.58 10.34 -4.04
C LEU A 54 15.27 11.42 -3.22
N HIS A 55 16.45 11.12 -2.66
CA HIS A 55 17.20 12.06 -1.84
C HIS A 55 17.60 13.32 -2.63
N ASN A 56 17.90 13.19 -3.92
CA ASN A 56 18.19 14.30 -4.81
C ASN A 56 16.90 14.82 -5.46
N PRO A 57 16.47 16.08 -5.20
CA PRO A 57 15.24 16.64 -5.77
C PRO A 57 15.23 16.75 -7.31
N SER A 58 16.39 16.70 -7.94
CA SER A 58 16.53 16.83 -9.41
C SER A 58 16.59 15.49 -10.14
N SER A 59 16.69 14.37 -9.42
CA SER A 59 16.77 13.04 -10.05
C SER A 59 15.38 12.47 -10.25
N GLN A 60 14.99 12.26 -11.49
CA GLN A 60 13.72 11.61 -11.81
C GLN A 60 13.92 10.10 -11.94
N LEU A 61 12.92 9.33 -11.50
CA LEU A 61 12.88 7.90 -11.75
C LEU A 61 12.38 7.65 -13.17
N HIS A 62 13.05 6.73 -13.87
CA HIS A 62 12.63 6.34 -15.22
C HIS A 62 11.36 5.49 -15.18
N GLU A 63 11.28 4.55 -14.23
CA GLU A 63 10.15 3.63 -14.06
C GLU A 63 9.81 3.47 -12.58
N ILE A 64 8.51 3.51 -12.26
CA ILE A 64 7.96 3.26 -10.94
C ILE A 64 7.01 2.09 -11.06
N GLU A 65 7.41 0.94 -10.53
CA GLU A 65 6.70 -0.32 -10.72
C GLU A 65 6.50 -1.07 -9.41
N VAL A 66 5.54 -1.99 -9.44
CA VAL A 66 5.31 -2.93 -8.34
C VAL A 66 6.45 -3.94 -8.29
N VAL A 67 7.08 -4.05 -7.12
CA VAL A 67 8.22 -4.94 -6.91
C VAL A 67 7.77 -6.18 -6.12
N LEU A 68 8.29 -7.33 -6.49
CA LEU A 68 8.06 -8.58 -5.77
C LEU A 68 8.44 -8.45 -4.30
N PHE A 69 7.59 -8.97 -3.40
CA PHE A 69 7.74 -8.90 -1.94
C PHE A 69 7.71 -7.50 -1.30
N GLU A 70 7.34 -6.48 -2.07
CA GLU A 70 7.02 -5.15 -1.54
C GLU A 70 5.52 -4.87 -1.62
N PRO A 71 4.89 -4.39 -0.53
CA PRO A 71 3.49 -4.03 -0.56
C PRO A 71 3.27 -2.79 -1.43
N PHE A 72 2.21 -2.81 -2.24
CA PHE A 72 1.73 -1.63 -2.95
C PHE A 72 0.35 -1.20 -2.44
N ARG A 73 -0.08 0.02 -2.75
CA ARG A 73 -1.40 0.51 -2.40
C ARG A 73 -2.43 -0.13 -3.36
N PRO A 74 -3.42 -0.89 -2.88
CA PRO A 74 -4.44 -1.46 -3.76
C PRO A 74 -5.23 -0.35 -4.46
N MET A 75 -5.50 -0.56 -5.75
CA MET A 75 -6.42 0.29 -6.50
C MET A 75 -7.80 0.32 -5.81
N LEU A 76 -8.40 1.51 -5.73
CA LEU A 76 -9.71 1.73 -5.13
C LEU A 76 -10.77 1.86 -6.24
N SER A 77 -11.97 1.36 -5.95
CA SER A 77 -13.12 1.57 -6.83
C SER A 77 -13.85 2.86 -6.46
N ARG A 78 -14.23 3.64 -7.46
CA ARG A 78 -15.12 4.80 -7.31
C ARG A 78 -16.56 4.29 -7.19
N ARG A 79 -17.35 4.91 -6.31
CA ARG A 79 -18.79 4.66 -6.29
C ARG A 79 -19.43 5.15 -7.58
N LEU A 80 -20.11 4.25 -8.27
CA LEU A 80 -20.83 4.52 -9.51
C LEU A 80 -22.33 4.71 -9.22
N ASP A 81 -22.96 5.64 -9.90
CA ASP A 81 -24.42 5.71 -9.95
C ASP A 81 -24.91 4.79 -11.07
N ILE A 82 -25.80 3.86 -10.73
CA ILE A 82 -26.36 2.89 -11.67
C ILE A 82 -27.09 3.60 -12.82
N GLN A 83 -27.74 4.73 -12.54
CA GLN A 83 -28.44 5.51 -13.56
C GLN A 83 -27.48 6.21 -14.53
N ALA A 84 -26.24 6.45 -14.08
CA ALA A 84 -25.21 7.08 -14.87
C ALA A 84 -24.21 6.09 -15.47
N VAL A 85 -24.39 4.77 -15.30
CA VAL A 85 -23.46 3.74 -15.80
C VAL A 85 -23.17 3.95 -17.29
N GLU A 86 -24.23 4.13 -18.08
CA GLU A 86 -24.08 4.36 -19.51
C GLU A 86 -23.27 5.60 -19.80
N THR A 87 -23.33 6.65 -18.97
CA THR A 87 -22.58 7.92 -19.11
C THR A 87 -21.14 7.81 -18.64
N ASP A 88 -20.94 7.22 -17.46
CA ASP A 88 -19.66 7.12 -16.79
C ASP A 88 -18.74 6.08 -17.45
N LEU A 89 -19.31 5.13 -18.20
CA LEU A 89 -18.59 4.10 -18.94
C LEU A 89 -18.70 4.24 -20.46
N ARG A 90 -19.19 5.38 -21.00
CA ARG A 90 -19.40 5.60 -22.47
C ARG A 90 -18.20 5.28 -23.32
N ASP A 91 -17.01 5.56 -22.80
CA ASP A 91 -15.77 5.42 -23.55
C ASP A 91 -15.28 3.96 -23.64
N ARG A 92 -16.10 3.00 -23.18
CA ARG A 92 -15.79 1.57 -23.17
C ARG A 92 -16.91 0.80 -23.88
N ASP A 93 -16.55 0.01 -24.87
CA ASP A 93 -17.48 -0.88 -25.57
C ASP A 93 -17.94 -2.05 -24.67
N GLU A 94 -17.11 -2.44 -23.70
CA GLU A 94 -17.35 -3.57 -22.79
C GLU A 94 -16.84 -3.28 -21.37
N TYR A 95 -17.51 -3.86 -20.37
CA TYR A 95 -17.09 -3.79 -18.96
C TYR A 95 -17.37 -5.09 -18.22
N TYR A 96 -16.56 -5.37 -17.20
CA TYR A 96 -16.71 -6.54 -16.34
C TYR A 96 -17.60 -6.23 -15.13
N VAL A 97 -18.38 -7.23 -14.72
CA VAL A 97 -19.18 -7.19 -13.50
C VAL A 97 -18.79 -8.40 -12.65
N GLU A 98 -18.29 -8.14 -11.44
CA GLU A 98 -17.90 -9.15 -10.48
C GLU A 98 -18.64 -8.96 -9.14
N PRO A 99 -18.94 -10.03 -8.40
CA PRO A 99 -19.47 -9.92 -7.05
C PRO A 99 -18.50 -9.16 -6.13
N LYS A 100 -19.01 -8.13 -5.45
CA LYS A 100 -18.22 -7.44 -4.42
C LYS A 100 -18.16 -8.30 -3.16
N HIS A 101 -17.03 -8.98 -2.96
CA HIS A 101 -16.78 -9.72 -1.74
C HIS A 101 -16.62 -8.79 -0.52
N ASP A 102 -17.28 -9.14 0.58
CA ASP A 102 -17.19 -8.43 1.87
C ASP A 102 -16.26 -9.19 2.81
N GLY A 103 -14.97 -8.95 2.66
CA GLY A 103 -13.92 -9.57 3.45
C GLY A 103 -12.72 -8.64 3.58
N GLU A 104 -11.58 -9.21 3.96
CA GLU A 104 -10.33 -8.46 4.08
C GLU A 104 -9.60 -8.40 2.73
N ARG A 105 -9.06 -7.23 2.39
CA ARG A 105 -8.24 -7.05 1.18
C ARG A 105 -6.80 -7.45 1.49
N PHE A 106 -6.31 -8.45 0.79
CA PHE A 106 -4.93 -8.91 0.86
C PHE A 106 -4.23 -8.89 -0.50
N GLN A 107 -2.93 -8.66 -0.47
CA GLN A 107 -1.99 -8.87 -1.58
C GLN A 107 -1.16 -10.10 -1.23
N LEU A 108 -1.01 -11.00 -2.21
CA LEU A 108 -0.18 -12.18 -2.11
C LEU A 108 0.99 -12.05 -3.08
N HIS A 109 2.22 -12.19 -2.58
CA HIS A 109 3.43 -12.28 -3.38
C HIS A 109 3.99 -13.69 -3.25
N LEU A 110 4.32 -14.31 -4.38
CA LEU A 110 4.84 -15.68 -4.45
C LEU A 110 6.06 -15.72 -5.35
N SER A 111 7.17 -16.26 -4.85
CA SER A 111 8.32 -16.65 -5.67
C SER A 111 9.12 -17.74 -4.98
N GLY A 112 9.55 -18.75 -5.73
CA GLY A 112 10.41 -19.82 -5.22
C GLY A 112 9.86 -20.57 -4.01
N GLY A 113 8.53 -20.71 -3.89
CA GLY A 113 7.87 -21.34 -2.74
C GLY A 113 7.77 -20.47 -1.49
N GLN A 114 8.23 -19.22 -1.54
CA GLN A 114 8.07 -18.23 -0.49
C GLN A 114 6.85 -17.35 -0.76
N PHE A 115 6.05 -17.17 0.29
CA PHE A 115 4.83 -16.38 0.26
C PHE A 115 4.98 -15.15 1.16
N LYS A 116 4.44 -14.02 0.71
CA LYS A 116 4.19 -12.85 1.58
C LYS A 116 2.78 -12.33 1.42
N TYR A 117 2.20 -11.95 2.55
CA TYR A 117 0.83 -11.47 2.64
C TYR A 117 0.81 -10.05 3.19
N PHE A 118 0.24 -9.11 2.43
CA PHE A 118 0.10 -7.73 2.86
C PHE A 118 -1.36 -7.30 2.91
N SER A 119 -1.77 -6.66 3.99
CA SER A 119 -3.13 -6.12 4.12
C SER A 119 -3.33 -4.90 3.21
N ARG A 120 -4.55 -4.36 3.21
CA ARG A 120 -4.89 -3.10 2.52
C ARG A 120 -3.93 -1.95 2.81
N ASN A 121 -3.42 -1.86 4.04
CA ASN A 121 -2.52 -0.79 4.49
C ASN A 121 -1.05 -1.26 4.54
N GLY A 122 -0.69 -2.27 3.73
CA GLY A 122 0.68 -2.75 3.59
C GLY A 122 1.29 -3.41 4.83
N HIS A 123 0.49 -3.75 5.84
CA HIS A 123 0.98 -4.52 6.99
C HIS A 123 1.18 -5.98 6.60
N GLU A 124 2.31 -6.56 7.02
CA GLU A 124 2.64 -7.95 6.73
C GLU A 124 1.91 -8.92 7.68
N TYR A 125 1.24 -9.93 7.12
CA TYR A 125 0.52 -11.00 7.83
C TYR A 125 1.03 -12.39 7.44
N THR A 126 2.23 -12.48 6.88
CA THR A 126 2.83 -13.74 6.43
C THR A 126 2.89 -14.79 7.54
N SER A 127 3.14 -14.39 8.79
CA SER A 127 3.14 -15.30 9.94
C SER A 127 1.79 -15.94 10.24
N THR A 128 0.69 -15.28 9.87
CA THR A 128 -0.67 -15.81 10.03
C THR A 128 -1.05 -16.73 8.89
N TYR A 129 -0.86 -16.27 7.64
CA TYR A 129 -1.34 -16.99 6.46
C TYR A 129 -0.40 -18.10 5.98
N GLY A 130 0.90 -17.97 6.25
CA GLY A 130 1.93 -18.99 6.01
C GLY A 130 3.05 -18.50 5.09
N ALA A 131 4.31 -18.60 5.51
CA ALA A 131 5.45 -18.23 4.67
C ALA A 131 5.75 -19.28 3.58
N ASP A 132 5.32 -20.53 3.79
CA ASP A 132 5.55 -21.68 2.93
C ASP A 132 4.48 -22.77 3.17
N VAL A 133 4.61 -23.91 2.49
CA VAL A 133 3.67 -25.04 2.56
C VAL A 133 3.58 -25.70 3.96
N THR A 134 4.51 -25.41 4.86
CA THR A 134 4.61 -26.08 6.16
C THR A 134 3.90 -25.34 7.29
N CYS A 135 3.49 -24.09 7.08
CA CYS A 135 2.99 -23.22 8.14
C CYS A 135 1.82 -22.32 7.71
N GLY A 136 1.10 -21.78 8.70
CA GLY A 136 0.01 -20.82 8.50
C GLY A 136 -1.34 -21.46 8.19
N ILE A 137 -2.37 -20.61 8.14
CA ILE A 137 -3.77 -21.05 8.00
C ILE A 137 -4.24 -21.15 6.54
N LEU A 138 -3.44 -20.71 5.56
CA LEU A 138 -3.85 -20.62 4.16
C LEU A 138 -2.86 -21.24 3.18
N THR A 139 -1.57 -20.89 3.27
CA THR A 139 -0.52 -21.33 2.32
C THR A 139 -0.50 -22.84 2.10
N PRO A 140 -0.59 -23.70 3.13
CA PRO A 140 -0.59 -25.16 2.95
C PRO A 140 -1.75 -25.68 2.10
N HIS A 141 -2.88 -24.96 2.08
CA HIS A 141 -4.09 -25.35 1.38
C HIS A 141 -4.15 -24.86 -0.08
N ILE A 142 -3.46 -23.75 -0.40
CA ILE A 142 -3.47 -23.17 -1.75
C ILE A 142 -2.31 -23.65 -2.62
N VAL A 143 -1.16 -24.03 -2.04
CA VAL A 143 0.01 -24.52 -2.80
C VAL A 143 -0.34 -25.65 -3.79
N PRO A 144 -1.14 -26.67 -3.43
CA PRO A 144 -1.52 -27.73 -4.38
C PRO A 144 -2.31 -27.21 -5.60
N GLN A 145 -2.99 -26.08 -5.48
CA GLN A 145 -3.81 -25.48 -6.53
C GLN A 145 -2.99 -24.61 -7.49
N LEU A 146 -1.80 -24.17 -7.06
CA LEU A 146 -0.88 -23.32 -7.83
C LEU A 146 0.12 -24.13 -8.67
N SER A 147 0.16 -25.45 -8.49
CA SER A 147 1.06 -26.38 -9.20
C SER A 147 0.35 -27.12 -10.35
N ALA A 148 -0.87 -26.70 -10.71
CA ALA A 148 -1.66 -27.20 -11.83
C ALA A 148 -1.53 -26.27 -13.04
#